data_AF-R6TC43-F1
#
_entry.id   AF-R6TC43-F1
#
_cell.length_a   1.000
_cell.length_b   1.000
_cell.length_c   1.000
_cell.angle_alpha   90.00
_cell.angle_beta   90.00
_cell.angle_gamma   90.00
#
_symmetry.space_group_name_H-M   'P 1'
#
loop_
_entity.id
_entity.type
_entity.pdbx_description
1 polymer ?
#
loop_
_entity_poly.entity_id
_entity_poly.type
_entity_poly.pdbx_seq_one_letter_code
_entity_poly.pdbx_strand_id
1 'polypeptide(L)'
;MDNPKSLFNNNTKVCENCKRPLPHDYKENLCPRCLDLALFREVKEFIRTHDVNEYEVAEHFKIPLRQVKSWIKDGRIEYKQSESASTIAGLHCQRCGAPVTFGTLCPKCLRLLNGNKGYSTGYDAGKTKSKMYHLEGEE
;
A
#
# COMPACT_ATOMS: atom_id res chain seq x y z
N MET A 1 58.02 6.12 31.33
CA MET A 1 56.58 6.23 31.68
C MET A 1 55.94 7.00 30.53
N ASP A 2 55.72 6.28 29.44
CA ASP A 2 55.27 6.84 28.17
C ASP A 2 53.75 7.01 28.25
N ASN A 3 53.35 8.27 28.47
CA ASN A 3 51.97 8.69 28.44
C ASN A 3 51.38 8.39 27.05
N PRO A 4 50.39 7.49 26.91
CA PRO A 4 49.77 7.25 25.62
C PRO A 4 48.97 8.50 25.25
N LYS A 5 49.52 9.31 24.35
CA LYS A 5 48.78 10.39 23.70
C LYS A 5 47.50 9.79 23.12
N SER A 6 46.37 10.17 23.71
CA SER A 6 45.03 9.86 23.20
C SER A 6 44.97 10.22 21.72
N LEU A 7 44.92 9.19 20.86
CA LEU A 7 44.80 9.30 19.40
C LEU A 7 43.37 9.70 18.96
N PHE A 8 42.48 9.99 19.90
CA PHE A 8 41.10 10.32 19.63
C PHE A 8 40.93 11.84 19.70
N ASN A 9 40.83 12.45 18.53
CA ASN A 9 40.46 13.84 18.36
C ASN A 9 38.99 13.99 18.77
N ASN A 10 38.74 14.39 20.02
CA ASN A 10 37.43 14.42 20.68
C ASN A 10 36.46 15.50 20.15
N ASN A 11 36.74 16.11 18.99
CA ASN A 11 35.90 17.14 18.37
C ASN A 11 35.52 16.75 16.93
N THR A 12 35.00 15.53 16.77
CA THR A 12 34.54 15.04 15.47
C THR A 12 33.05 15.36 15.35
N LYS A 13 32.69 16.25 14.42
CA LYS A 13 31.28 16.49 14.08
C LYS A 13 30.66 15.17 13.62
N VAL A 14 29.46 14.84 14.08
CA VAL A 14 28.76 13.61 13.70
C VAL A 14 27.35 13.94 13.21
N CYS A 15 26.83 13.11 12.30
CA CYS A 15 25.45 13.21 11.84
C CYS A 15 24.48 12.97 13.01
N GLU A 16 23.50 13.84 13.21
CA GLU A 16 22.54 13.69 14.30
C GLU A 16 21.70 12.42 14.19
N ASN A 17 21.34 12.02 12.96
CA ASN A 17 20.45 10.87 12.72
C ASN A 17 21.19 9.51 12.68
N CYS A 18 22.35 9.42 12.02
CA CYS A 18 23.05 8.13 11.84
C CYS A 18 24.40 8.03 12.58
N LYS A 19 24.79 9.08 13.31
CA LYS A 19 26.05 9.18 14.07
C LYS A 19 27.33 8.95 13.25
N ARG A 20 27.23 8.96 11.92
CA ARG A 20 28.39 8.88 11.02
C ARG A 20 29.28 10.11 11.19
N PRO A 21 30.62 9.97 11.21
CA PRO A 21 31.54 11.10 11.23
C PRO A 21 31.29 12.04 10.05
N LEU A 22 31.27 13.34 10.33
CA LEU A 22 31.18 14.41 9.36
C LEU A 22 32.53 15.16 9.32
N PRO A 23 32.92 15.70 8.16
CA PRO A 23 34.05 16.62 8.09
C PRO A 23 33.85 17.79 9.06
N HIS A 24 34.95 18.30 9.63
CA HIS A 24 34.91 19.40 10.58
C HIS A 24 34.25 20.66 9.98
N ASP A 25 34.50 20.94 8.70
CA ASP A 25 33.98 22.13 7.99
C ASP A 25 32.58 21.91 7.39
N TYR A 26 31.95 20.78 7.67
CA TYR A 26 30.62 20.48 7.18
C TYR A 26 29.58 21.35 7.89
N LYS A 27 28.74 22.07 7.13
CA LYS A 27 27.80 23.06 7.68
C LYS A 27 26.57 22.44 8.32
N GLU A 28 25.98 21.45 7.65
CA GLU A 28 24.74 20.82 8.09
C GLU A 28 24.94 19.87 9.28
N ASN A 29 23.86 19.57 10.00
CA ASN A 29 23.88 18.64 11.14
C ASN A 29 23.57 17.19 10.74
N LEU A 30 23.00 17.01 9.55
CA LEU A 30 22.68 15.71 8.96
C LEU A 30 23.65 15.42 7.82
N CYS A 31 24.14 14.18 7.73
CA CYS A 31 24.95 13.79 6.59
C CYS A 31 24.14 13.84 5.28
N PRO A 32 24.79 13.92 4.10
CA PRO A 32 24.08 14.02 2.82
C PRO A 32 23.02 12.93 2.62
N ARG A 33 23.33 11.70 3.04
CA ARG A 33 22.39 10.57 2.97
C ARG A 33 21.15 10.77 3.86
N CYS A 34 21.31 11.37 5.03
CA CYS A 34 20.20 11.64 5.94
C CYS A 34 19.38 12.85 5.48
N LEU A 35 20.01 13.86 4.88
CA LEU A 35 19.31 14.96 4.21
C LEU A 35 18.47 14.45 3.04
N ASP A 36 19.05 13.61 2.18
CA ASP A 36 18.33 12.97 1.06
C ASP A 36 17.14 12.14 1.56
N LEU A 37 17.30 11.43 2.68
CA LEU A 37 16.23 10.65 3.28
C LEU A 37 15.13 11.53 3.88
N ALA A 38 15.48 12.65 4.52
CA ALA A 38 14.52 13.61 5.03
C ALA A 38 13.70 14.23 3.89
N LEU A 39 14.38 14.69 2.85
CA LEU A 39 13.76 15.22 1.63
C LEU A 39 12.82 14.18 0.99
N PHE A 40 13.26 12.93 0.89
CA PHE A 40 12.43 11.86 0.35
C PHE A 40 11.14 11.63 1.18
N ARG A 41 11.22 11.73 2.51
CA ARG A 41 10.04 11.61 3.38
C ARG A 41 9.05 12.75 3.15
N GLU A 42 9.54 13.97 3.01
CA GLU A 42 8.70 15.14 2.72
C GLU A 42 8.03 15.02 1.34
N VAL A 43 8.78 14.61 0.31
CA VAL A 43 8.24 14.34 -1.02
C VAL A 43 7.15 13.27 -0.97
N LYS A 44 7.39 12.17 -0.24
CA LYS A 44 6.42 11.08 -0.11
C LYS A 44 5.13 11.56 0.55
N GLU A 45 5.22 12.38 1.59
CA GLU A 45 4.06 12.93 2.28
C GLU A 45 3.29 13.93 1.40
N PHE A 46 4.01 14.73 0.62
CA PHE A 46 3.41 15.64 -0.36
C PHE A 46 2.61 14.89 -1.42
N ILE A 47 3.17 13.83 -2.02
CA ILE A 47 2.48 12.98 -3.01
C ILE A 47 1.28 12.23 -2.38
N ARG A 48 1.35 11.90 -1.08
CA ARG A 48 0.23 11.25 -0.37
C ARG A 48 -0.97 12.18 -0.19
N THR A 49 -0.71 13.47 -0.03
CA THR A 49 -1.72 14.48 0.32
C THR A 49 -2.21 15.29 -0.87
N HIS A 50 -1.44 15.31 -1.96
CA HIS A 50 -1.73 16.09 -3.16
C HIS A 50 -1.75 15.19 -4.40
N ASP A 51 -2.64 15.48 -5.34
CA ASP A 51 -2.68 14.80 -6.64
C ASP A 51 -1.73 15.52 -7.60
N VAL A 52 -0.45 15.11 -7.58
CA VAL A 52 0.63 15.77 -8.33
C VAL A 52 1.35 14.81 -9.27
N ASN A 53 1.89 15.35 -10.35
CA ASN A 53 2.74 14.63 -11.28
C ASN A 53 4.23 14.81 -10.97
N GLU A 54 5.09 14.06 -11.67
CA GLU A 54 6.54 14.07 -11.50
C GLU A 54 7.22 15.43 -11.75
N TYR A 55 6.66 16.25 -12.65
CA TYR A 55 7.18 17.58 -12.97
C TYR A 55 6.86 18.58 -11.85
N GLU A 56 5.64 18.55 -11.32
CA GLU A 56 5.21 19.39 -10.20
C GLU A 56 6.02 19.10 -8.93
N VAL A 57 6.27 17.82 -8.64
CA VAL A 57 7.13 17.42 -7.52
C VAL A 57 8.56 17.96 -7.71
N ALA A 58 9.13 17.82 -8.91
CA ALA A 58 10.47 18.31 -9.20
C ALA A 58 10.57 19.83 -9.03
N GLU A 59 9.56 20.57 -9.48
CA GLU A 59 9.51 22.02 -9.37
C GLU A 59 9.29 22.50 -7.93
N HIS A 60 8.41 21.84 -7.17
CA HIS A 60 8.09 22.19 -5.78
C HIS A 60 9.31 22.01 -4.87
N PHE A 61 9.98 20.85 -4.96
CA PHE A 61 11.13 20.53 -4.11
C PHE A 61 12.47 20.99 -4.70
N LYS A 62 12.45 21.64 -5.87
CA LYS A 62 13.66 22.10 -6.59
C LYS A 62 14.69 20.98 -6.78
N ILE A 63 14.20 19.77 -7.06
CA ILE A 63 15.04 18.59 -7.34
C ILE A 63 15.04 18.25 -8.83
N PRO A 64 16.10 17.62 -9.35
CA PRO A 64 16.12 17.18 -10.73
C PRO A 64 15.00 16.16 -11.02
N LEU A 65 14.30 16.30 -12.14
CA LEU A 65 13.26 15.34 -12.58
C LEU A 65 13.79 13.89 -12.64
N ARG A 66 15.08 13.71 -12.97
CA ARG A 66 15.75 12.41 -12.99
C ARG A 66 15.72 11.72 -11.62
N GLN A 67 15.79 12.50 -10.52
CA GLN A 67 15.73 11.97 -9.16
C GLN A 67 14.34 11.42 -8.86
N VAL A 68 13.28 12.17 -9.19
CA VAL A 68 11.89 11.70 -9.05
C VAL A 68 11.66 10.42 -9.86
N LYS A 69 12.10 10.39 -11.12
CA LYS A 69 12.04 9.20 -11.98
C LYS A 69 12.82 8.01 -11.42
N SER A 70 13.97 8.24 -10.80
CA SER A 70 14.74 7.17 -10.16
C SER A 70 13.98 6.54 -9.00
N TRP A 71 13.28 7.33 -8.19
CA TRP A 71 12.47 6.82 -7.08
C TRP A 71 11.27 6.00 -7.55
N ILE A 72 10.67 6.37 -8.69
CA ILE A 72 9.61 5.57 -9.33
C ILE A 72 10.19 4.26 -9.87
N LYS A 73 11.32 4.32 -10.58
CA LYS A 73 12.02 3.13 -11.11
C LYS A 73 12.46 2.17 -10.01
N ASP A 74 12.90 2.70 -8.87
CA ASP A 74 13.31 1.94 -7.70
C ASP A 74 12.12 1.39 -6.88
N GLY A 75 10.87 1.66 -7.30
CA GLY A 75 9.66 1.23 -6.59
C GLY A 75 9.45 1.92 -5.25
N ARG A 76 10.08 3.07 -5.02
CA ARG A 76 9.95 3.83 -3.76
C ARG A 76 8.76 4.81 -3.78
N ILE A 77 8.31 5.17 -4.98
CA ILE A 77 7.14 6.00 -5.26
C ILE A 77 6.32 5.27 -6.33
N GLU A 78 5.01 5.24 -6.19
CA GLU A 78 4.09 4.65 -7.16
C GLU A 78 3.09 5.70 -7.63
N TYR A 79 2.65 5.59 -8.89
CA TYR A 79 1.55 6.40 -9.37
C TYR A 79 0.28 6.00 -8.64
N LYS A 80 -0.53 7.00 -8.28
CA LYS A 80 -1.85 6.77 -7.74
C LYS A 80 -2.65 5.95 -8.75
N GLN A 81 -3.00 4.73 -8.38
CA GLN A 81 -3.88 3.91 -9.19
C GLN A 81 -5.23 4.62 -9.19
N SER A 82 -5.71 5.05 -10.36
CA SER A 82 -7.08 5.54 -10.45
C SER A 82 -7.99 4.42 -9.97
N GLU A 83 -8.89 4.74 -9.04
CA GLU A 83 -9.87 3.82 -8.42
C GLU A 83 -10.67 2.98 -9.45
N SER A 84 -10.58 3.30 -10.74
CA SER A 84 -11.06 2.47 -11.85
C SER A 84 -10.36 1.11 -12.01
N ALA A 85 -9.23 0.85 -11.36
CA ALA A 85 -8.53 -0.43 -11.42
C ALA A 85 -8.58 -1.23 -10.10
N SER A 86 -9.06 -0.61 -9.01
CA SER A 86 -9.08 -1.18 -7.66
C SER A 86 -10.49 -1.39 -7.15
N THR A 87 -11.36 -1.96 -7.98
CA THR A 87 -12.39 -2.87 -7.47
C THR A 87 -12.85 -3.78 -8.60
N ILE A 88 -12.30 -4.99 -8.57
CA ILE A 88 -12.98 -6.22 -9.00
C ILE A 88 -14.19 -6.43 -8.05
N ALA A 89 -15.06 -5.42 -7.93
CA ALA A 89 -16.28 -5.46 -7.15
C ALA A 89 -17.37 -6.06 -8.01
N GLY A 90 -17.43 -7.39 -7.94
CA GLY A 90 -18.56 -8.19 -8.42
C GLY A 90 -18.73 -8.13 -9.93
N LEU A 91 -18.47 -9.26 -10.59
CA LEU A 91 -19.28 -9.54 -11.77
C LEU A 91 -20.74 -9.44 -11.30
N HIS A 92 -21.52 -8.51 -11.84
CA HIS A 92 -22.93 -8.36 -11.53
C HIS A 92 -23.73 -8.80 -12.74
N CYS A 93 -24.87 -9.45 -12.50
CA CYS A 93 -25.75 -9.94 -13.55
C CYS A 93 -26.21 -8.79 -14.44
N GLN A 94 -25.93 -8.86 -15.74
CA GLN A 94 -26.33 -7.82 -16.70
C GLN A 94 -27.86 -7.60 -16.78
N ARG A 95 -28.67 -8.56 -16.29
CA ARG A 95 -30.14 -8.49 -16.34
C ARG A 95 -30.78 -7.97 -15.05
N CYS A 96 -30.19 -8.19 -13.89
CA CYS A 96 -30.83 -7.84 -12.61
C CYS A 96 -29.90 -7.25 -11.55
N GLY A 97 -28.61 -7.08 -11.86
CA GLY A 97 -27.63 -6.48 -10.95
C GLY A 97 -27.22 -7.35 -9.76
N ALA A 98 -27.71 -8.58 -9.62
CA ALA A 98 -27.29 -9.48 -8.55
C ALA A 98 -25.80 -9.88 -8.71
N PRO A 99 -25.03 -10.04 -7.63
CA PRO A 99 -23.64 -10.49 -7.72
C PRO A 99 -23.58 -11.89 -8.35
N VAL A 100 -22.58 -12.13 -9.19
CA VAL A 100 -22.31 -13.41 -9.84
C VAL A 100 -20.87 -13.85 -9.57
N THR A 101 -20.72 -15.16 -9.38
CA THR A 101 -19.43 -15.80 -9.11
C THR A 101 -18.68 -16.13 -10.40
N PHE A 102 -19.41 -16.30 -11.51
CA PHE A 102 -18.88 -16.55 -12.85
C PHE A 102 -19.93 -16.19 -13.92
N GLY A 103 -19.48 -15.81 -15.12
CA GLY A 103 -20.35 -15.45 -16.24
C GLY A 103 -20.95 -14.04 -16.17
N THR A 104 -21.85 -13.71 -17.09
CA THR A 104 -22.49 -12.38 -17.20
C THR A 104 -23.91 -12.33 -16.63
N LEU A 105 -24.50 -13.47 -16.27
CA LEU A 105 -25.86 -13.60 -15.73
C LEU A 105 -25.87 -14.44 -14.46
N CYS A 106 -26.70 -14.06 -13.47
CA CYS A 106 -26.89 -14.88 -12.28
C CYS A 106 -27.68 -16.16 -12.60
N PRO A 107 -27.60 -17.22 -11.78
CA PRO A 107 -28.30 -18.48 -12.02
C PRO A 107 -29.81 -18.32 -12.26
N LYS A 108 -30.45 -17.32 -11.64
CA LYS A 108 -31.88 -17.01 -11.87
C LYS A 108 -32.13 -16.47 -13.28
N CYS A 109 -31.36 -15.47 -13.71
CA CYS A 109 -31.50 -14.87 -15.03
C CYS A 109 -31.06 -15.81 -16.15
N LEU A 110 -30.04 -16.64 -15.90
CA LEU A 110 -29.61 -17.69 -16.81
C LEU A 110 -30.69 -18.76 -16.99
N ARG A 111 -31.37 -19.17 -15.91
CA ARG A 111 -32.52 -20.10 -15.98
C ARG A 111 -33.71 -19.51 -16.74
N LEU A 112 -33.97 -18.20 -16.61
CA LEU A 112 -35.01 -17.54 -17.40
C LEU A 112 -34.63 -17.41 -18.88
N LEU A 113 -33.34 -17.28 -19.20
CA LEU A 113 -32.84 -17.26 -20.58
C LEU A 113 -32.90 -18.67 -21.20
N ASN A 114 -32.48 -19.68 -20.44
CA ASN A 114 -32.41 -21.08 -20.87
C ASN A 114 -33.72 -21.84 -20.64
N GLY A 115 -34.74 -21.18 -20.07
CA GLY A 115 -36.02 -21.74 -19.64
C GLY A 115 -36.90 -22.28 -20.75
N ASN A 116 -36.36 -22.49 -21.96
CA ASN A 116 -36.99 -23.28 -23.01
C ASN A 116 -36.38 -24.69 -23.18
N LYS A 117 -35.36 -25.09 -22.41
CA LYS A 117 -34.86 -26.48 -22.37
C LYS A 117 -34.43 -26.85 -20.95
N GLY A 118 -35.24 -27.68 -20.30
CA GLY A 118 -35.03 -28.13 -18.92
C GLY A 118 -33.79 -28.99 -18.76
N TYR A 119 -33.07 -28.77 -17.66
CA TYR A 119 -32.29 -29.79 -16.96
C TYR A 119 -32.26 -29.44 -15.46
N SER A 120 -32.74 -30.37 -14.66
CA SER A 120 -32.78 -30.34 -13.20
C SER A 120 -31.41 -30.72 -12.66
N THR A 121 -30.80 -29.85 -11.85
CA THR A 121 -29.83 -30.27 -10.84
C THR A 121 -30.02 -29.39 -9.62
N GLY A 122 -30.49 -30.01 -8.54
CA GLY A 122 -30.79 -29.36 -7.27
C GLY A 122 -29.51 -28.97 -6.54
N TYR A 123 -29.52 -27.77 -5.98
CA TYR A 123 -28.71 -27.43 -4.82
C TYR A 123 -29.71 -27.05 -3.73
N ASP A 124 -29.91 -28.00 -2.81
CA ASP A 124 -30.79 -27.91 -1.67
C ASP A 124 -30.20 -26.91 -0.66
N ALA A 125 -30.99 -25.90 -0.33
CA ALA A 125 -30.68 -24.95 0.72
C ALA A 125 -31.02 -25.61 2.06
N GLY A 126 -30.03 -26.28 2.67
CA GLY A 126 -30.15 -26.93 3.96
C GLY A 126 -30.64 -25.97 5.06
N LYS A 127 -31.91 -26.13 5.44
CA LYS A 127 -32.51 -25.51 6.61
C LYS A 127 -33.35 -26.56 7.34
N THR A 128 -32.76 -27.28 8.28
CA THR A 128 -33.50 -27.99 9.33
C THR A 128 -32.88 -27.66 10.69
N LYS A 129 -33.46 -26.65 11.35
CA LYS A 129 -33.28 -26.45 12.79
C LYS A 129 -34.08 -27.52 13.51
N SER A 130 -33.46 -28.66 13.79
CA SER A 130 -33.99 -29.64 14.73
C SER A 130 -33.70 -29.17 16.16
N LYS A 131 -34.76 -28.83 16.90
CA LYS A 131 -34.77 -28.63 18.36
C LYS A 131 -34.32 -29.90 19.09
N MET A 132 -33.58 -29.77 20.21
CA MET A 132 -33.76 -30.54 21.45
C MET A 132 -33.26 -29.69 22.66
N TYR A 133 -33.92 -29.78 23.81
CA TYR A 133 -33.66 -28.99 25.05
C TYR A 133 -32.94 -29.83 26.16
N HIS A 134 -32.36 -29.07 27.10
CA HIS A 134 -31.72 -29.25 28.44
C HIS A 134 -31.73 -30.59 29.22
N LEU A 135 -30.72 -30.76 30.09
CA LEU A 135 -30.87 -30.71 31.57
C LEU A 135 -29.53 -30.40 32.27
N GLU A 136 -29.63 -29.58 33.32
CA GLU A 136 -28.56 -29.25 34.28
C GLU A 136 -28.16 -30.47 35.12
N GLY A 137 -26.95 -30.44 35.67
CA GLY A 137 -26.47 -31.41 36.65
C GLY A 137 -25.19 -30.92 37.31
N GLU A 138 -25.35 -30.35 38.50
CA GLU A 138 -24.32 -30.00 39.49
C GLU A 138 -23.46 -31.22 39.87
N GLU A 139 -22.15 -31.04 39.98
CA GLU A 139 -21.33 -31.18 41.22
C GLU A 139 -19.88 -30.74 40.97
#